data_AF-A0A7S0Z8X6-F1
#
_entry.id   AF-A0A7S0Z8X6-F1
#
_cell.length_a   1.000
_cell.length_b   1.000
_cell.length_c   1.000
_cell.angle_alpha   90.00
_cell.angle_beta   90.00
_cell.angle_gamma   90.00
#
_symmetry.space_group_name_H-M   'P 1'
#
loop_
_entity.id
_entity.type
_entity.pdbx_description
1 polymer ?
#
loop_
_entity_poly.entity_id
_entity_poly.type
_entity_poly.pdbx_seq_one_letter_code
_entity_poly.pdbx_strand_id
1 'polypeptide(L)'
;ATSIRDSVFDGHSFWWSAASPLFAFSVAPYLLFLKRLNDAKSSTEEMNQAFATLLLFVIVSIPAEAYTKSAYGEVLSNIDAFHFLIQSAISLTNLRILLAFRDERAVRRGNERASATKTSRVVQAPLVGRPGRVVEAFAGVGLLATSLLLSLDERLLIVPDTAPVVLHTAVDAFRSWGDEFESASSAFLGLPRPAANALSVPTWGVHIFSLVEWLLAMGLVWDYAERDRGNNRGWRTLTWGMLPLHASGICAITQHFFGNVSSLDWLVAAQGAFTMMGNVGMCVAAGELAGVGRERNEDDDRLAALLATSSQSIDELVVDEGETSWWDFDVENFGTKLWAEDNDGIFITKVALLSLAVASGVRGLSLYLSPWFDPTDGALRDYTNIVAFAMVATPLALNVEKWQNRERRVLARDALTAVYASVDDDTTLVAVEDSKA
;
A
#
# COMPACT_ATOMS: atom_id res chain seq x y z
N ALA A 1 -20.75 35.02 12.96
CA ALA A 1 -21.23 33.90 12.13
C ALA A 1 -20.78 34.18 10.71
N THR A 2 -19.67 33.58 10.30
CA THR A 2 -19.17 33.63 8.92
C THR A 2 -20.20 32.93 8.02
N SER A 3 -20.57 33.54 6.90
CA SER A 3 -21.65 33.00 6.07
C SER A 3 -21.16 31.77 5.31
N ILE A 4 -22.07 30.83 4.99
CA ILE A 4 -21.76 29.63 4.17
C ILE A 4 -21.09 30.01 2.84
N ARG A 5 -21.40 31.21 2.34
CA ARG A 5 -20.80 31.77 1.12
C ARG A 5 -19.31 32.07 1.32
N ASP A 6 -18.91 32.60 2.47
CA ASP A 6 -17.51 32.92 2.78
C ASP A 6 -16.67 31.64 2.98
N SER A 7 -17.25 30.58 3.54
CA SER A 7 -16.63 29.24 3.63
C SER A 7 -16.58 28.46 2.31
N VAL A 8 -17.40 28.85 1.32
CA VAL A 8 -17.32 28.27 -0.05
C VAL A 8 -16.24 28.99 -0.87
N PHE A 9 -15.94 30.25 -0.56
CA PHE A 9 -14.88 31.02 -1.22
C PHE A 9 -13.52 30.93 -0.52
N ASP A 10 -13.46 30.44 0.71
CA ASP A 10 -12.21 29.97 1.29
C ASP A 10 -11.87 28.57 0.72
N GLY A 11 -10.90 28.56 -0.19
CA GLY A 11 -10.44 27.34 -0.86
C GLY A 11 -9.98 26.27 0.12
N HIS A 12 -9.43 26.68 1.29
CA HIS A 12 -9.07 25.76 2.36
C HIS A 12 -10.32 25.03 2.87
N SER A 13 -11.33 25.74 3.37
CA SER A 13 -12.55 25.09 3.88
C SER A 13 -13.30 24.27 2.83
N PHE A 14 -13.24 24.64 1.54
CA PHE A 14 -13.81 23.83 0.47
C PHE A 14 -13.16 22.44 0.38
N TRP A 15 -11.84 22.34 0.25
CA TRP A 15 -11.16 21.06 0.08
C TRP A 15 -11.34 20.13 1.29
N TRP A 16 -11.24 20.69 2.49
CA TRP A 16 -11.49 19.95 3.73
C TRP A 16 -12.95 19.46 3.82
N SER A 17 -13.93 20.29 3.41
CA SER A 17 -15.34 19.89 3.37
C SER A 17 -15.64 18.78 2.36
N ALA A 18 -14.83 18.65 1.30
CA ALA A 18 -14.93 17.58 0.31
C ALA A 18 -14.24 16.30 0.79
N ALA A 19 -13.08 16.41 1.45
CA ALA A 19 -12.28 15.27 1.88
C ALA A 19 -12.97 14.40 2.94
N SER A 20 -13.53 15.01 4.00
CA SER A 20 -14.10 14.25 5.13
C SER A 20 -15.25 13.31 4.72
N PRO A 21 -16.24 13.74 3.90
CA PRO A 21 -17.27 12.84 3.40
C PRO A 21 -16.72 11.70 2.54
N LEU A 22 -15.70 11.96 1.71
CA LEU A 22 -15.11 10.92 0.87
C LEU A 22 -14.49 9.80 1.72
N PHE A 23 -13.73 10.14 2.76
CA PHE A 23 -13.20 9.13 3.69
C PHE A 23 -14.32 8.39 4.42
N ALA A 24 -15.29 9.11 4.98
CA ALA A 24 -16.39 8.51 5.73
C ALA A 24 -17.21 7.53 4.87
N PHE A 25 -17.60 7.96 3.66
CA PHE A 25 -18.36 7.11 2.75
C PHE A 25 -17.54 5.94 2.21
N SER A 26 -16.21 6.06 2.13
CA SER A 26 -15.35 4.97 1.63
C SER A 26 -15.32 3.74 2.54
N VAL A 27 -15.76 3.86 3.80
CA VAL A 27 -15.87 2.74 4.74
C VAL A 27 -16.92 1.73 4.27
N ALA A 28 -18.04 2.18 3.71
CA ALA A 28 -19.12 1.30 3.25
C ALA A 28 -18.68 0.31 2.14
N PRO A 29 -18.07 0.75 1.02
CA PRO A 29 -17.55 -0.18 0.03
C PRO A 29 -16.42 -1.05 0.60
N TYR A 30 -15.62 -0.57 1.55
CA TYR A 30 -14.58 -1.39 2.19
C TYR A 30 -15.16 -2.54 3.02
N LEU A 31 -16.20 -2.29 3.81
CA LEU A 31 -16.89 -3.34 4.57
C LEU A 31 -17.53 -4.38 3.63
N LEU A 32 -18.10 -3.92 2.52
CA LEU A 32 -18.66 -4.82 1.50
C LEU A 32 -17.57 -5.64 0.80
N PHE A 33 -16.40 -5.03 0.54
CA PHE A 33 -15.20 -5.73 0.07
C PHE A 33 -14.82 -6.87 1.03
N LEU A 34 -14.67 -6.59 2.34
CA LEU A 34 -14.30 -7.61 3.32
C LEU A 34 -15.30 -8.77 3.36
N LYS A 35 -16.61 -8.46 3.32
CA LYS A 35 -17.66 -9.48 3.26
C LYS A 35 -17.49 -10.37 2.02
N ARG A 36 -17.39 -9.76 0.84
CA ARG A 36 -17.27 -10.49 -0.43
C ARG A 36 -15.97 -11.29 -0.52
N LEU A 37 -14.87 -10.74 -0.01
CA LEU A 37 -13.61 -11.46 0.06
C LEU A 37 -13.74 -12.70 0.97
N ASN A 38 -14.46 -12.60 2.08
CA ASN A 38 -14.74 -13.73 2.96
C ASN A 38 -15.64 -14.80 2.32
N ASP A 39 -16.53 -14.41 1.41
CA ASP A 39 -17.37 -15.33 0.65
C ASP A 39 -16.60 -16.02 -0.51
N ALA A 40 -15.43 -15.51 -0.89
CA ALA A 40 -14.64 -16.06 -1.97
C ALA A 40 -13.95 -17.37 -1.59
N LYS A 41 -14.26 -18.47 -2.29
CA LYS A 41 -13.58 -19.78 -2.09
C LYS A 41 -12.07 -19.72 -2.31
N SER A 42 -11.61 -18.71 -3.03
CA SER A 42 -10.20 -18.52 -3.31
C SER A 42 -9.43 -17.75 -2.24
N SER A 43 -10.10 -17.13 -1.26
CA SER A 43 -9.42 -16.46 -0.15
C SER A 43 -9.17 -17.44 0.99
N THR A 44 -8.12 -17.19 1.78
CA THR A 44 -7.90 -17.88 3.06
C THR A 44 -8.42 -17.02 4.20
N GLU A 45 -8.74 -17.63 5.33
CA GLU A 45 -9.13 -16.89 6.54
C GLU A 45 -8.08 -15.85 6.93
N GLU A 46 -6.80 -16.18 6.76
CA GLU A 46 -5.69 -15.30 7.10
C GLU A 46 -5.57 -14.10 6.16
N MET A 47 -5.86 -14.27 4.86
CA MET A 47 -5.99 -13.13 3.94
C MET A 47 -7.15 -12.22 4.35
N ASN A 48 -8.31 -12.80 4.70
CA ASN A 48 -9.47 -12.04 5.13
C ASN A 48 -9.21 -11.24 6.40
N GLN A 49 -8.57 -11.87 7.40
CA GLN A 49 -8.17 -11.23 8.64
C GLN A 49 -7.10 -10.16 8.42
N ALA A 50 -6.15 -10.38 7.51
CA ALA A 50 -5.11 -9.42 7.17
C ALA A 50 -5.71 -8.12 6.62
N PHE A 51 -6.60 -8.20 5.63
CA PHE A 51 -7.33 -7.03 5.14
C PHE A 51 -8.21 -6.41 6.24
N ALA A 52 -8.94 -7.21 7.02
CA ALA A 52 -9.81 -6.69 8.08
C ALA A 52 -9.06 -5.89 9.18
N THR A 53 -7.74 -6.08 9.33
CA THR A 53 -6.89 -5.30 10.25
C THR A 53 -7.02 -3.79 10.03
N LEU A 54 -7.30 -3.34 8.80
CA LEU A 54 -7.48 -1.92 8.50
C LEU A 54 -8.64 -1.31 9.28
N LEU A 55 -9.61 -2.10 9.75
CA LEU A 55 -10.69 -1.60 10.60
C LEU A 55 -10.14 -1.05 11.93
N LEU A 56 -8.96 -1.49 12.40
CA LEU A 56 -8.28 -0.89 13.54
C LEU A 56 -7.94 0.58 13.27
N PHE A 57 -7.48 0.91 12.06
CA PHE A 57 -7.24 2.30 11.67
C PHE A 57 -8.52 3.13 11.82
N VAL A 58 -9.67 2.64 11.35
CA VAL A 58 -10.96 3.37 11.44
C VAL A 58 -11.41 3.52 12.89
N ILE A 59 -11.35 2.43 13.66
CA ILE A 59 -11.79 2.41 15.07
C ILE A 59 -10.91 3.31 15.95
N VAL A 60 -9.61 3.41 15.66
CA VAL A 60 -8.68 4.25 16.42
C VAL A 60 -8.73 5.71 15.95
N SER A 61 -8.78 5.96 14.65
CA SER A 61 -8.68 7.31 14.09
C SER A 61 -9.88 8.19 14.42
N ILE A 62 -11.11 7.67 14.38
CA ILE A 62 -12.31 8.49 14.64
C ILE A 62 -12.32 9.05 16.08
N PRO A 63 -12.16 8.23 17.15
CA PRO A 63 -12.08 8.75 18.51
C PRO A 63 -10.85 9.63 18.74
N ALA A 64 -9.70 9.26 18.16
CA ALA A 64 -8.48 10.05 18.31
C ALA A 64 -8.63 11.43 17.65
N GLU A 65 -9.29 11.53 16.50
CA GLU A 65 -9.57 12.82 15.85
C GLU A 65 -10.52 13.69 16.70
N ALA A 66 -11.56 13.09 17.29
CA ALA A 66 -12.45 13.79 18.20
C ALA A 66 -11.73 14.26 19.48
N TYR A 67 -10.84 13.42 20.03
CA TYR A 67 -10.03 13.76 21.20
C TYR A 67 -9.05 14.90 20.90
N THR A 68 -8.30 14.82 19.81
CA THR A 68 -7.29 15.83 19.45
C THR A 68 -7.91 17.21 19.20
N LYS A 69 -9.05 17.25 18.51
CA LYS A 69 -9.84 18.49 18.32
C LYS A 69 -10.32 19.10 19.64
N SER A 70 -10.75 18.28 20.60
CA SER A 70 -11.30 18.77 21.88
C SER A 70 -10.23 19.10 22.92
N ALA A 71 -9.14 18.34 22.98
CA ALA A 71 -8.08 18.50 23.96
C ALA A 71 -7.00 19.52 23.54
N TYR A 72 -6.66 19.56 22.25
CA TYR A 72 -5.55 20.37 21.73
C TYR A 72 -5.99 21.44 20.74
N GLY A 73 -7.25 21.44 20.30
CA GLY A 73 -7.74 22.41 19.31
C GLY A 73 -7.17 22.18 17.90
N GLU A 74 -6.58 21.01 17.66
CA GLU A 74 -5.76 20.74 16.50
C GLU A 74 -6.25 19.48 15.77
N VAL A 75 -5.96 19.38 14.47
CA VAL A 75 -6.30 18.18 13.69
C VAL A 75 -5.30 17.06 14.02
N LEU A 76 -5.79 15.82 14.10
CA LEU A 76 -4.98 14.65 14.44
C LEU A 76 -3.68 14.52 13.63
N SER A 77 -3.72 14.83 12.34
CA SER A 77 -2.57 14.76 11.44
C SER A 77 -1.47 15.77 11.76
N ASN A 78 -1.76 16.80 12.55
CA ASN A 78 -0.81 17.83 12.97
C ASN A 78 -0.16 17.51 14.33
N ILE A 79 -0.54 16.40 14.96
CA ILE A 79 0.09 15.91 16.19
C ILE A 79 0.86 14.63 15.85
N ASP A 80 2.19 14.69 15.89
CA ASP A 80 3.05 13.69 15.25
C ASP A 80 2.88 12.30 15.88
N ALA A 81 2.74 12.18 17.20
CA ALA A 81 2.56 10.90 17.87
C ALA A 81 1.22 10.22 17.52
N PHE A 82 0.13 10.98 17.41
CA PHE A 82 -1.17 10.46 17.01
C PHE A 82 -1.19 10.12 15.51
N HIS A 83 -0.56 10.96 14.69
CA HIS A 83 -0.39 10.70 13.26
C HIS A 83 0.39 9.40 13.04
N PHE A 84 1.55 9.26 13.70
CA PHE A 84 2.37 8.06 13.69
C PHE A 84 1.56 6.82 14.07
N LEU A 85 0.78 6.88 15.15
CA LEU A 85 0.01 5.74 15.64
C LEU A 85 -1.00 5.25 14.61
N ILE A 86 -1.70 6.17 13.96
CA ILE A 86 -2.73 5.84 12.97
C ILE A 86 -2.10 5.36 11.68
N GLN A 87 -1.00 5.97 11.23
CA GLN A 87 -0.24 5.49 10.07
C GLN A 87 0.38 4.10 10.31
N SER A 88 0.77 3.81 11.55
CA SER A 88 1.26 2.48 11.97
C SER A 88 0.20 1.39 11.81
N ALA A 89 -1.09 1.70 12.01
CA ALA A 89 -2.17 0.74 11.78
C ALA A 89 -2.30 0.36 10.29
N ILE A 90 -2.04 1.30 9.37
CA ILE A 90 -2.00 1.04 7.93
C ILE A 90 -0.79 0.16 7.60
N SER A 91 0.41 0.51 8.07
CA SER A 91 1.62 -0.29 7.84
C SER A 91 1.49 -1.71 8.41
N LEU A 92 0.92 -1.86 9.62
CA LEU A 92 0.63 -3.17 10.19
C LEU A 92 -0.34 -3.98 9.32
N THR A 93 -1.37 -3.35 8.76
CA THR A 93 -2.30 -4.01 7.82
C THR A 93 -1.54 -4.52 6.60
N ASN A 94 -0.69 -3.68 5.99
CA ASN A 94 0.07 -4.05 4.81
C ASN A 94 1.03 -5.20 5.10
N LEU A 95 1.74 -5.14 6.23
CA LEU A 95 2.58 -6.23 6.73
C LEU A 95 1.81 -7.55 6.86
N ARG A 96 0.61 -7.53 7.47
CA ARG A 96 -0.22 -8.74 7.59
C ARG A 96 -0.64 -9.28 6.23
N ILE A 97 -0.95 -8.41 5.27
CA ILE A 97 -1.26 -8.83 3.90
C ILE A 97 -0.04 -9.52 3.27
N LEU A 98 1.15 -8.91 3.35
CA LEU A 98 2.39 -9.51 2.83
C LEU A 98 2.62 -10.92 3.37
N LEU A 99 2.52 -11.09 4.69
CA LEU A 99 2.74 -12.36 5.36
C LEU A 99 1.66 -13.39 5.01
N ALA A 100 0.39 -12.99 4.91
CA ALA A 100 -0.70 -13.89 4.55
C ALA A 100 -0.53 -14.51 3.15
N PHE A 101 -0.11 -13.72 2.16
CA PHE A 101 0.13 -14.21 0.81
C PHE A 101 1.41 -15.05 0.70
N ARG A 102 2.47 -14.69 1.43
CA ARG A 102 3.71 -15.48 1.49
C ARG A 102 3.49 -16.85 2.13
N ASP A 103 2.73 -16.91 3.22
CA ASP A 103 2.40 -18.17 3.89
C ASP A 103 1.61 -19.13 2.99
N GLU A 104 0.59 -18.63 2.30
CA GLU A 104 -0.20 -19.43 1.36
C GLU A 104 0.67 -19.98 0.22
N ARG A 105 1.58 -19.16 -0.32
CA ARG A 105 2.56 -19.59 -1.33
C ARG A 105 3.47 -20.71 -0.80
N ALA A 106 3.96 -20.58 0.43
CA ALA A 106 4.81 -21.59 1.06
C ALA A 106 4.07 -22.92 1.26
N VAL A 107 2.81 -22.87 1.71
CA VAL A 107 1.95 -24.05 1.86
C VAL A 107 1.74 -24.76 0.52
N ARG A 108 1.45 -24.02 -0.55
CA ARG A 108 1.24 -24.57 -1.90
C ARG A 108 2.48 -25.24 -2.46
N ARG A 109 3.64 -24.58 -2.39
CA ARG A 109 4.93 -25.16 -2.79
C ARG A 109 5.25 -26.44 -2.02
N GLY A 110 4.90 -26.48 -0.73
CA GLY A 110 5.02 -27.70 0.09
C GLY A 110 4.16 -28.84 -0.43
N ASN A 111 2.89 -28.57 -0.75
CA ASN A 111 1.95 -29.55 -1.28
C ASN A 111 2.36 -30.08 -2.67
N GLU A 112 2.84 -29.22 -3.56
CA GLU A 112 3.35 -29.60 -4.89
C GLU A 112 4.57 -30.53 -4.79
N ARG A 113 5.54 -30.20 -3.93
CA ARG A 113 6.72 -31.04 -3.69
C ARG A 113 6.34 -32.40 -3.09
N ALA A 114 5.37 -32.43 -2.17
CA ALA A 114 4.89 -33.67 -1.58
C ALA A 114 4.19 -34.56 -2.62
N SER A 115 3.40 -33.97 -3.51
CA SER A 115 2.73 -34.67 -4.62
C SER A 115 3.73 -35.24 -5.63
N ALA A 116 4.74 -34.46 -6.02
CA ALA A 116 5.81 -34.89 -6.94
C ALA A 116 6.65 -36.07 -6.40
N THR A 117 6.82 -36.17 -5.09
CA THR A 117 7.69 -37.19 -4.47
C THR A 117 6.95 -38.51 -4.17
N LYS A 118 5.66 -38.67 -4.53
CA LYS A 118 4.80 -39.84 -4.18
C LYS A 118 4.91 -40.28 -2.71
N THR A 119 5.32 -39.39 -1.81
CA THR A 119 5.55 -39.74 -0.41
C THR A 119 4.29 -39.38 0.38
N SER A 120 3.40 -40.36 0.55
CA SER A 120 2.05 -40.19 1.13
C SER A 120 2.02 -39.85 2.64
N ARG A 121 3.16 -39.63 3.31
CA ARG A 121 3.16 -39.28 4.74
C ARG A 121 4.24 -38.26 5.06
N VAL A 122 3.98 -37.00 4.74
CA VAL A 122 4.53 -35.93 5.57
C VAL A 122 3.57 -35.80 6.75
N VAL A 123 4.00 -36.30 7.91
CA VAL A 123 3.38 -35.94 9.19
C VAL A 123 3.45 -34.43 9.26
N GLN A 124 2.31 -33.74 9.16
CA GLN A 124 2.20 -32.35 9.56
C GLN A 124 2.65 -32.31 11.02
N ALA A 125 3.89 -31.90 11.25
CA ALA A 125 4.34 -31.54 12.58
C ALA A 125 3.30 -30.55 13.12
N PRO A 126 2.87 -30.69 14.38
CA PRO A 126 1.93 -29.76 14.97
C PRO A 126 2.49 -28.36 14.74
N LEU A 127 1.67 -27.51 14.15
CA LEU A 127 1.97 -26.15 13.71
C LEU A 127 2.53 -25.34 14.90
N VAL A 128 3.83 -25.47 15.16
CA VAL A 128 4.59 -24.49 15.94
C VAL A 128 4.37 -23.18 15.18
N GLY A 129 3.77 -22.20 15.86
CA GLY A 129 3.03 -21.09 15.25
C GLY A 129 3.69 -20.47 14.01
N ARG A 130 2.84 -20.03 13.06
CA ARG A 130 3.26 -19.37 11.81
C ARG A 130 4.39 -18.37 12.10
N PRO A 131 5.58 -18.51 11.48
CA PRO A 131 6.69 -17.57 11.65
C PRO A 131 6.26 -16.11 11.47
N GLY A 132 5.38 -15.85 10.51
CA GLY A 132 4.78 -14.53 10.28
C GLY A 132 4.05 -13.94 11.50
N ARG A 133 3.39 -14.73 12.36
CA ARG A 133 2.71 -14.19 13.56
C ARG A 133 3.70 -13.66 14.60
N VAL A 134 4.88 -14.27 14.70
CA VAL A 134 5.94 -13.78 15.57
C VAL A 134 6.48 -12.45 15.04
N VAL A 135 6.72 -12.38 13.73
CA VAL A 135 7.15 -11.14 13.06
C VAL A 135 6.12 -10.02 13.22
N GLU A 136 4.84 -10.32 13.03
CA GLU A 136 3.73 -9.39 13.24
C GLU A 136 3.71 -8.86 14.68
N ALA A 137 3.85 -9.73 15.68
CA ALA A 137 3.85 -9.33 17.08
C ALA A 137 5.03 -8.41 17.41
N PHE A 138 6.25 -8.73 16.95
CA PHE A 138 7.42 -7.88 17.16
C PHE A 138 7.28 -6.53 16.46
N ALA A 139 6.76 -6.51 15.22
CA ALA A 139 6.50 -5.27 14.49
C ALA A 139 5.46 -4.41 15.22
N GLY A 140 4.35 -5.01 15.66
CA GLY A 140 3.31 -4.31 16.42
C GLY A 140 3.81 -3.73 17.74
N VAL A 141 4.61 -4.49 18.51
CA VAL A 141 5.25 -3.98 19.73
C VAL A 141 6.22 -2.84 19.42
N GLY A 142 7.01 -2.95 18.35
CA GLY A 142 7.92 -1.89 17.91
C GLY A 142 7.17 -0.59 17.58
N LEU A 143 6.12 -0.68 16.77
CA LEU A 143 5.28 0.47 16.39
C LEU A 143 4.62 1.10 17.63
N LEU A 144 4.03 0.31 18.52
CA LEU A 144 3.43 0.84 19.75
C LEU A 144 4.46 1.52 20.66
N ALA A 145 5.65 0.92 20.82
CA ALA A 145 6.73 1.50 21.60
C ALA A 145 7.18 2.84 21.02
N THR A 146 7.33 2.94 19.68
CA THR A 146 7.66 4.19 19.01
C THR A 146 6.59 5.26 19.22
N SER A 147 5.30 4.90 19.12
CA SER A 147 4.20 5.85 19.37
C SER A 147 4.21 6.39 20.81
N LEU A 148 4.52 5.54 21.80
CA LEU A 148 4.65 5.96 23.19
C LEU A 148 5.84 6.90 23.40
N LEU A 149 6.98 6.61 22.77
CA LEU A 149 8.16 7.48 22.82
C LEU A 149 7.87 8.85 22.19
N LEU A 150 7.22 8.91 21.03
CA LEU A 150 6.77 10.17 20.42
C LEU A 150 5.80 10.94 21.33
N SER A 151 4.86 10.23 21.97
CA SER A 151 3.90 10.85 22.89
C SER A 151 4.55 11.44 24.14
N LEU A 152 5.65 10.83 24.61
CA LEU A 152 6.47 11.36 25.70
C LEU A 152 7.24 12.61 25.26
N ASP A 153 7.79 12.57 24.05
CA ASP A 153 8.58 13.65 23.44
C ASP A 153 7.72 14.92 23.22
N GLU A 154 6.58 14.78 22.56
CA GLU A 154 5.62 15.87 22.29
C GLU A 154 4.87 16.37 23.54
N ARG A 155 5.19 15.84 24.73
CA ARG A 155 4.56 16.20 26.01
C ARG A 155 3.05 15.92 26.06
N LEU A 156 2.54 15.07 25.19
CA LEU A 156 1.15 14.59 25.22
C LEU A 156 0.89 13.72 26.45
N LEU A 157 1.92 13.00 26.92
CA LEU A 157 1.91 12.29 28.19
C LEU A 157 2.43 13.20 29.30
N ILE A 158 1.50 13.70 30.12
CA ILE A 158 1.80 14.53 31.28
C ILE A 158 2.32 13.64 32.41
N VAL A 159 3.57 13.86 32.82
CA VAL A 159 4.12 13.26 34.04
C VAL A 159 3.56 14.05 35.23
N PRO A 160 2.79 13.42 36.14
CA PRO A 160 2.22 14.13 37.28
C PRO A 160 3.31 14.76 38.16
N ASP A 161 3.05 15.92 38.75
CA ASP A 161 3.97 16.57 39.70
C ASP A 161 4.32 15.68 40.89
N THR A 162 3.44 14.72 41.22
CA THR A 162 3.63 13.72 42.29
C THR A 162 4.53 12.56 41.89
N ALA A 163 4.96 12.47 40.63
CA ALA A 163 5.80 11.38 40.17
C ALA A 163 7.22 11.46 40.79
N PRO A 164 7.91 10.31 40.95
CA PRO A 164 9.28 10.31 41.47
C PRO A 164 10.20 11.20 40.63
N VAL A 165 11.10 11.94 41.28
CA VAL A 165 12.10 12.80 40.60
C VAL A 165 12.87 12.05 39.52
N VAL A 166 13.19 10.77 39.76
CA VAL A 166 13.88 9.91 38.79
C VAL A 166 13.11 9.78 37.47
N LEU A 167 11.77 9.72 37.52
CA LEU A 167 10.95 9.63 36.31
C LEU A 167 10.98 10.96 35.54
N HIS A 168 10.84 12.08 36.24
CA HIS A 168 10.95 13.42 35.63
C HIS A 168 12.32 13.61 34.96
N THR A 169 13.42 13.29 35.67
CA THR A 169 14.77 13.37 35.11
C THR A 169 14.97 12.46 33.91
N ALA A 170 14.43 11.23 33.93
CA ALA A 170 14.54 10.31 32.80
C ALA A 170 13.78 10.82 31.57
N VAL A 171 12.57 11.37 31.77
CA VAL A 171 11.76 11.94 30.68
C VAL A 171 12.40 13.20 30.11
N ASP A 172 12.91 14.10 30.95
CA ASP A 172 13.59 15.32 30.50
C ASP A 172 14.90 15.00 29.78
N ALA A 173 15.66 14.00 30.25
CA ALA A 173 16.86 13.53 29.56
C ALA A 173 16.52 12.92 28.19
N PHE A 174 15.42 12.16 28.08
CA PHE A 174 14.96 11.62 26.81
C PHE A 174 14.59 12.72 25.81
N ARG A 175 13.83 13.74 26.25
CA ARG A 175 13.46 14.89 25.43
C ARG A 175 14.68 15.68 24.95
N SER A 176 15.61 15.98 25.88
CA SER A 176 16.87 16.67 25.54
C SER A 176 17.68 15.89 24.51
N TRP A 177 17.76 14.56 24.67
CA TRP A 177 18.43 13.70 23.70
C TRP A 177 17.76 13.73 22.33
N GLY A 178 16.42 13.74 22.26
CA GLY A 178 15.66 13.86 21.02
C GLY A 178 15.96 15.17 20.28
N ASP A 179 15.86 16.30 20.99
CA ASP A 179 16.17 17.64 20.46
C ASP A 179 17.61 17.75 19.97
N GLU A 180 18.57 17.23 20.76
CA GLU A 180 19.99 17.21 20.41
C GLU A 180 20.26 16.34 19.18
N PHE A 181 19.62 15.17 19.10
CA PHE A 181 19.77 14.25 17.98
C PHE A 181 19.25 14.87 16.67
N GLU A 182 18.07 15.47 16.68
CA GLU A 182 17.49 16.13 15.50
C GLU A 182 18.33 17.35 15.07
N SER A 183 18.79 18.16 16.04
CA SER A 183 19.66 19.30 15.75
C SER A 183 21.03 18.86 15.21
N ALA A 184 21.63 17.81 15.78
CA ALA A 184 22.94 17.32 15.35
C ALA A 184 22.87 16.66 13.96
N SER A 185 21.85 15.85 13.70
CA SER A 185 21.65 15.21 12.40
C SER A 185 21.36 16.23 11.30
N SER A 186 20.50 17.23 11.57
CA SER A 186 20.23 18.33 10.64
C SER A 186 21.49 19.12 10.34
N ALA A 187 22.27 19.49 11.37
CA ALA A 187 23.52 20.21 11.20
C ALA A 187 24.56 19.41 10.40
N PHE A 188 24.69 18.11 10.68
CA PHE A 188 25.61 17.22 9.97
C PHE A 188 25.27 17.12 8.47
N LEU A 189 23.99 17.09 8.13
CA LEU A 189 23.50 17.02 6.75
C LEU A 189 23.34 18.38 6.07
N GLY A 190 23.60 19.49 6.77
CA GLY A 190 23.39 20.84 6.26
C GLY A 190 21.91 21.16 5.98
N LEU A 191 20.99 20.51 6.69
CA LEU A 191 19.55 20.69 6.54
C LEU A 191 19.05 21.85 7.41
N PRO A 192 18.05 22.62 6.95
CA PRO A 192 17.41 23.63 7.78
C PRO A 192 16.65 22.97 8.94
N ARG A 193 16.41 23.75 10.00
CA ARG A 193 15.58 23.28 11.11
C ARG A 193 14.17 22.97 10.62
N PRO A 194 13.57 21.83 10.99
CA PRO A 194 12.19 21.51 10.65
C PRO A 194 11.22 22.59 11.16
N ALA A 195 10.16 22.84 10.39
CA ALA A 195 9.03 23.63 10.86
C ALA A 195 8.32 22.93 12.03
N ALA A 196 7.58 23.67 12.84
CA ALA A 196 6.91 23.12 14.03
C ALA A 196 5.88 22.01 13.70
N ASN A 197 5.32 22.00 12.49
CA ASN A 197 4.39 21.00 11.99
C ASN A 197 5.04 19.96 11.07
N ALA A 198 6.38 19.93 10.98
CA ALA A 198 7.09 18.95 10.17
C ALA A 198 7.07 17.59 10.87
N LEU A 199 6.70 16.54 10.12
CA LEU A 199 6.66 15.19 10.66
C LEU A 199 8.06 14.70 11.07
N SER A 200 8.11 13.92 12.16
CA SER A 200 9.35 13.31 12.62
C SER A 200 9.84 12.22 11.66
N VAL A 201 11.10 11.80 11.82
CA VAL A 201 11.66 10.67 11.04
C VAL A 201 10.83 9.39 11.21
N PRO A 202 10.41 8.98 12.43
CA PRO A 202 9.48 7.86 12.59
C PRO A 202 8.19 7.98 11.79
N THR A 203 7.54 9.15 11.79
CA THR A 203 6.27 9.37 11.08
C THR A 203 6.45 9.35 9.57
N TRP A 204 7.52 9.95 9.04
CA TRP A 204 7.94 9.76 7.66
C TRP A 204 8.23 8.28 7.35
N GLY A 205 8.83 7.57 8.29
CA GLY A 205 9.07 6.13 8.23
C GLY A 205 7.78 5.38 7.93
N VAL A 206 6.77 5.46 8.80
CA VAL A 206 5.51 4.72 8.62
C VAL A 206 4.71 5.14 7.38
N HIS A 207 4.84 6.39 6.92
CA HIS A 207 4.30 6.83 5.63
C HIS A 207 4.94 6.08 4.46
N ILE A 208 6.27 6.08 4.38
CA ILE A 208 6.99 5.37 3.32
C ILE A 208 6.84 3.86 3.44
N PHE A 209 6.85 3.30 4.65
CA PHE A 209 6.59 1.87 4.89
C PHE A 209 5.26 1.49 4.25
N SER A 210 4.20 2.25 4.54
CA SER A 210 2.87 1.96 4.00
C SER A 210 2.84 1.97 2.46
N LEU A 211 3.57 2.85 1.78
CA LEU A 211 3.65 2.89 0.32
C LEU A 211 4.42 1.69 -0.25
N VAL A 212 5.61 1.43 0.28
CA VAL A 212 6.48 0.33 -0.17
C VAL A 212 5.80 -1.02 0.08
N GLU A 213 5.27 -1.24 1.28
CA GLU A 213 4.56 -2.46 1.66
C GLU A 213 3.31 -2.68 0.81
N TRP A 214 2.60 -1.61 0.45
CA TRP A 214 1.43 -1.71 -0.41
C TRP A 214 1.79 -2.16 -1.83
N LEU A 215 2.86 -1.61 -2.42
CA LEU A 215 3.37 -2.08 -3.71
C LEU A 215 3.77 -3.56 -3.63
N LEU A 216 4.54 -3.95 -2.62
CA LEU A 216 4.89 -5.35 -2.39
C LEU A 216 3.66 -6.26 -2.27
N ALA A 217 2.62 -5.79 -1.58
CA ALA A 217 1.36 -6.52 -1.41
C ALA A 217 0.63 -6.66 -2.75
N MET A 218 0.55 -5.61 -3.56
CA MET A 218 0.00 -5.67 -4.91
C MET A 218 0.74 -6.69 -5.77
N GLY A 219 2.07 -6.74 -5.68
CA GLY A 219 2.90 -7.74 -6.37
C GLY A 219 2.60 -9.17 -5.95
N LEU A 220 2.45 -9.42 -4.64
CA LEU A 220 2.08 -10.74 -4.12
C LEU A 220 0.65 -11.16 -4.47
N VAL A 221 -0.31 -10.22 -4.44
CA VAL A 221 -1.70 -10.48 -4.86
C VAL A 221 -1.76 -10.85 -6.34
N TRP A 222 -1.00 -10.16 -7.18
CA TRP A 222 -0.89 -10.50 -8.59
C TRP A 222 -0.23 -11.86 -8.82
N ASP A 223 0.86 -12.16 -8.10
CA ASP A 223 1.53 -13.46 -8.19
C ASP A 223 0.59 -14.60 -7.76
N TYR A 224 -0.21 -14.35 -6.73
CA TYR A 224 -1.23 -15.29 -6.27
C TYR A 224 -2.29 -15.55 -7.33
N ALA A 225 -2.71 -14.50 -8.06
CA ALA A 225 -3.65 -14.63 -9.16
C ALA A 225 -3.09 -15.54 -10.26
N GLU A 226 -1.85 -15.29 -10.69
CA GLU A 226 -1.22 -16.01 -11.80
C GLU A 226 -0.78 -17.42 -11.44
N ARG A 227 0.13 -17.54 -10.46
CA ARG A 227 0.89 -18.77 -10.21
C ARG A 227 0.14 -19.72 -9.30
N ASP A 228 -0.44 -19.18 -8.24
CA ASP A 228 -1.06 -20.01 -7.20
C ASP A 228 -2.51 -20.37 -7.58
N ARG A 229 -3.23 -19.51 -8.31
CA ARG A 229 -4.64 -19.74 -8.65
C ARG A 229 -4.91 -20.09 -10.10
N GLY A 230 -3.88 -20.31 -10.91
CA GLY A 230 -4.05 -20.68 -12.32
C GLY A 230 -4.72 -19.56 -13.11
N ASN A 231 -4.21 -18.34 -12.98
CA ASN A 231 -4.68 -17.13 -13.64
C ASN A 231 -6.12 -16.71 -13.27
N ASN A 232 -6.37 -16.50 -11.98
CA ASN A 232 -7.67 -16.03 -11.49
C ASN A 232 -7.86 -14.52 -11.74
N ARG A 233 -8.76 -14.19 -12.66
CA ARG A 233 -9.11 -12.81 -13.03
C ARG A 233 -9.51 -11.93 -11.84
N GLY A 234 -10.29 -12.44 -10.88
CA GLY A 234 -10.78 -11.61 -9.77
C GLY A 234 -9.65 -11.08 -8.87
N TRP A 235 -8.56 -11.84 -8.71
CA TRP A 235 -7.38 -11.38 -7.97
C TRP A 235 -6.55 -10.37 -8.76
N ARG A 236 -6.47 -10.49 -10.10
CA ARG A 236 -5.90 -9.44 -10.97
C ARG A 236 -6.71 -8.15 -10.90
N THR A 237 -8.05 -8.24 -10.99
CA THR A 237 -8.96 -7.11 -10.81
C THR A 237 -8.78 -6.49 -9.42
N LEU A 238 -8.52 -7.30 -8.39
CA LEU A 238 -8.26 -6.78 -7.03
C LEU A 238 -7.01 -5.90 -7.01
N THR A 239 -5.93 -6.32 -7.65
CA THR A 239 -4.70 -5.51 -7.76
C THR A 239 -4.96 -4.17 -8.45
N TRP A 240 -5.81 -4.13 -9.48
CA TRP A 240 -6.27 -2.85 -10.07
C TRP A 240 -7.07 -1.99 -9.09
N GLY A 241 -7.94 -2.61 -8.28
CA GLY A 241 -8.66 -1.93 -7.20
C GLY A 241 -7.75 -1.37 -6.10
N MET A 242 -6.57 -1.97 -5.89
CA MET A 242 -5.58 -1.50 -4.92
C MET A 242 -4.78 -0.28 -5.41
N LEU A 243 -4.71 -0.05 -6.73
CA LEU A 243 -3.87 1.00 -7.32
C LEU A 243 -4.27 2.44 -6.90
N PRO A 244 -5.57 2.82 -6.87
CA PRO A 244 -5.96 4.13 -6.35
C PRO A 244 -5.55 4.35 -4.89
N LEU A 245 -5.54 3.32 -4.04
CA LEU A 245 -5.11 3.45 -2.64
C LEU A 245 -3.63 3.81 -2.52
N HIS A 246 -2.79 3.37 -3.47
CA HIS A 246 -1.40 3.81 -3.53
C HIS A 246 -1.32 5.31 -3.87
N ALA A 247 -2.08 5.77 -4.87
CA ALA A 247 -2.13 7.19 -5.24
C ALA A 247 -2.64 8.08 -4.10
N SER A 248 -3.57 7.56 -3.29
CA SER A 248 -4.03 8.20 -2.06
C SER A 248 -2.85 8.46 -1.11
N GLY A 249 -2.04 7.44 -0.80
CA GLY A 249 -0.86 7.61 0.05
C GLY A 249 0.17 8.61 -0.53
N ILE A 250 0.35 8.63 -1.86
CA ILE A 250 1.24 9.60 -2.53
C ILE A 250 0.74 11.04 -2.33
N CYS A 251 -0.58 11.27 -2.37
CA CYS A 251 -1.16 12.58 -2.08
C CYS A 251 -0.80 13.05 -0.66
N ALA A 252 -0.92 12.15 0.33
CA ALA A 252 -0.60 12.44 1.73
C ALA A 252 0.87 12.84 1.90
N ILE A 253 1.82 12.03 1.40
CA ILE A 253 3.24 12.35 1.54
C ILE A 253 3.66 13.58 0.72
N THR A 254 2.96 13.88 -0.38
CA THR A 254 3.21 15.09 -1.16
C THR A 254 2.79 16.33 -0.37
N GLN A 255 1.65 16.29 0.33
CA GLN A 255 1.22 17.38 1.21
C GLN A 255 2.25 17.63 2.33
N HIS A 256 2.75 16.56 2.96
CA HIS A 256 3.78 16.66 3.99
C HIS A 256 5.14 17.13 3.45
N PHE A 257 5.50 16.75 2.23
CA PHE A 257 6.73 17.18 1.58
C PHE A 257 6.82 18.70 1.46
N PHE A 258 5.70 19.37 1.24
CA PHE A 258 5.61 20.83 1.17
C PHE A 258 5.16 21.47 2.49
N GLY A 259 5.31 20.79 3.63
CA GLY A 259 5.03 21.37 4.94
C GLY A 259 3.56 21.69 5.22
N ASN A 260 2.64 20.99 4.55
CA ASN A 260 1.19 21.16 4.69
C ASN A 260 0.69 22.57 4.33
N VAL A 261 1.27 23.19 3.29
CA VAL A 261 0.82 24.49 2.79
C VAL A 261 -0.64 24.42 2.31
N SER A 262 -1.43 25.43 2.67
CA SER A 262 -2.87 25.51 2.35
C SER A 262 -3.16 25.59 0.85
N SER A 263 -2.21 26.07 0.04
CA SER A 263 -2.34 26.07 -1.42
C SER A 263 -2.44 24.67 -2.03
N LEU A 264 -2.11 23.63 -1.25
CA LEU A 264 -2.14 22.22 -1.66
C LEU A 264 -3.24 21.41 -0.98
N ASP A 265 -4.20 22.02 -0.27
CA ASP A 265 -5.29 21.27 0.40
C ASP A 265 -6.12 20.39 -0.56
N TRP A 266 -6.08 20.68 -1.87
CA TRP A 266 -6.66 19.82 -2.90
C TRP A 266 -6.09 18.40 -2.88
N LEU A 267 -4.84 18.20 -2.42
CA LEU A 267 -4.23 16.88 -2.21
C LEU A 267 -5.00 16.07 -1.16
N VAL A 268 -5.52 16.71 -0.13
CA VAL A 268 -6.31 16.05 0.93
C VAL A 268 -7.64 15.55 0.35
N ALA A 269 -8.29 16.37 -0.50
CA ALA A 269 -9.49 15.94 -1.21
C ALA A 269 -9.20 14.83 -2.24
N ALA A 270 -8.09 14.93 -2.98
CA ALA A 270 -7.64 13.90 -3.90
C ALA A 270 -7.34 12.57 -3.19
N GLN A 271 -6.69 12.62 -2.02
CA GLN A 271 -6.46 11.47 -1.14
C GLN A 271 -7.79 10.79 -0.77
N GLY A 272 -8.79 11.55 -0.36
CA GLY A 272 -10.14 11.04 -0.08
C GLY A 272 -10.78 10.40 -1.31
N ALA A 273 -10.68 11.03 -2.49
CA ALA A 273 -11.25 10.53 -3.74
C ALA A 273 -10.59 9.22 -4.20
N PHE A 274 -9.26 9.16 -4.16
CA PHE A 274 -8.50 7.95 -4.47
C PHE A 274 -8.80 6.81 -3.49
N THR A 275 -8.99 7.12 -2.20
CA THR A 275 -9.40 6.13 -1.20
C THR A 275 -10.78 5.55 -1.52
N MET A 276 -11.75 6.41 -1.82
CA MET A 276 -13.07 5.98 -2.25
C MET A 276 -13.01 5.10 -3.50
N MET A 277 -12.33 5.56 -4.56
CA MET A 277 -12.18 4.81 -5.80
C MET A 277 -11.54 3.45 -5.58
N GLY A 278 -10.51 3.38 -4.75
CA GLY A 278 -9.82 2.13 -4.43
C GLY A 278 -10.70 1.15 -3.66
N ASN A 279 -11.40 1.62 -2.62
CA ASN A 279 -12.32 0.77 -1.85
C ASN A 279 -13.48 0.25 -2.72
N VAL A 280 -14.01 1.07 -3.62
CA VAL A 280 -15.00 0.65 -4.62
C VAL A 280 -14.41 -0.38 -5.58
N GLY A 281 -13.23 -0.13 -6.13
CA GLY A 281 -12.54 -1.06 -7.04
C GLY A 281 -12.28 -2.42 -6.41
N MET A 282 -11.77 -2.44 -5.17
CA MET A 282 -11.58 -3.68 -4.41
C MET A 282 -12.90 -4.39 -4.12
N CYS A 283 -13.97 -3.65 -3.82
CA CYS A 283 -15.30 -4.22 -3.61
C CYS A 283 -15.88 -4.87 -4.88
N VAL A 284 -15.68 -4.25 -6.04
CA VAL A 284 -16.07 -4.82 -7.34
C VAL A 284 -15.29 -6.11 -7.60
N ALA A 285 -13.96 -6.07 -7.46
CA ALA A 285 -13.10 -7.23 -7.64
C ALA A 285 -13.47 -8.40 -6.72
N ALA A 286 -13.74 -8.12 -5.44
CA ALA A 286 -14.20 -9.16 -4.50
C ALA A 286 -15.58 -9.72 -4.87
N GLY A 287 -16.43 -8.95 -5.55
CA GLY A 287 -17.69 -9.44 -6.11
C GLY A 287 -17.46 -10.51 -7.18
N GLU A 288 -16.46 -10.32 -8.04
CA GLU A 288 -16.02 -11.33 -9.02
C GLU A 288 -15.50 -12.58 -8.31
N LEU A 289 -14.69 -12.41 -7.26
CA LEU A 289 -14.14 -13.52 -6.45
C LEU A 289 -15.22 -14.33 -5.72
N ALA A 290 -16.26 -13.66 -5.22
CA ALA A 290 -17.40 -14.29 -4.55
C ALA A 290 -18.39 -14.98 -5.52
N GLY A 291 -18.23 -14.79 -6.83
CA GLY A 291 -19.15 -15.31 -7.84
C GLY A 291 -20.49 -14.56 -7.89
N VAL A 292 -20.55 -13.32 -7.39
CA VAL A 292 -21.77 -12.51 -7.39
C VAL A 292 -21.99 -11.97 -8.80
N GLY A 293 -22.94 -12.58 -9.54
CA GLY A 293 -23.49 -12.02 -10.78
C GLY A 293 -23.01 -12.61 -12.11
N ARG A 294 -22.39 -13.79 -12.15
CA ARG A 294 -21.98 -14.42 -13.43
C ARG A 294 -22.79 -15.69 -13.73
N GLU A 295 -23.88 -15.53 -14.48
CA GLU A 295 -24.17 -16.51 -15.54
C GLU A 295 -23.04 -16.37 -16.56
N ARG A 296 -22.32 -17.46 -16.81
CA ARG A 296 -21.09 -17.48 -17.60
C ARG A 296 -21.46 -17.38 -19.08
N ASN A 297 -21.46 -16.18 -19.66
CA ASN A 297 -21.65 -15.99 -21.10
C ASN A 297 -20.30 -16.14 -21.84
N GLU A 298 -20.13 -17.24 -22.57
CA GLU A 298 -18.91 -17.57 -23.34
C GLU A 298 -18.60 -16.52 -24.44
N ASP A 299 -19.60 -15.76 -24.85
CA ASP A 299 -19.48 -14.74 -25.91
C ASP A 299 -18.69 -13.50 -25.47
N ASP A 300 -18.73 -13.13 -24.18
CA ASP A 300 -17.96 -11.99 -23.66
C ASP A 300 -16.46 -12.31 -23.60
N ASP A 301 -16.12 -13.55 -23.23
CA ASP A 301 -14.73 -14.02 -23.18
C ASP A 301 -14.15 -14.15 -24.60
N ARG A 302 -14.97 -14.56 -25.58
CA ARG A 302 -14.61 -14.58 -27.01
C ARG A 302 -14.44 -13.17 -27.60
N LEU A 303 -15.33 -12.25 -27.27
CA LEU A 303 -15.25 -10.86 -27.74
C LEU A 303 -14.02 -10.14 -27.17
N ALA A 304 -13.70 -10.37 -25.90
CA ALA A 304 -12.47 -9.84 -25.28
C ALA A 304 -11.20 -10.40 -25.95
N ALA A 305 -11.18 -11.69 -26.27
CA ALA A 305 -10.07 -12.33 -26.99
C ALA A 305 -9.93 -11.82 -28.44
N LEU A 306 -11.04 -11.60 -29.14
CA LEU A 306 -11.07 -11.05 -30.50
C LEU A 306 -10.65 -9.58 -30.57
N LEU A 307 -11.07 -8.77 -29.58
CA LEU A 307 -10.65 -7.37 -29.49
C LEU A 307 -9.16 -7.26 -29.17
N ALA A 308 -8.64 -8.11 -28.28
CA ALA A 308 -7.21 -8.17 -27.95
C ALA A 308 -6.32 -8.62 -29.13
N THR A 309 -6.83 -9.50 -29.98
CA THR A 309 -6.12 -9.96 -31.19
C THR A 309 -6.25 -8.98 -32.36
N SER A 310 -7.34 -8.21 -32.46
CA SER A 310 -7.54 -7.22 -33.53
C SER A 310 -6.59 -6.01 -33.46
N SER A 311 -5.95 -5.79 -32.31
CA SER A 311 -5.08 -4.64 -32.05
C SER A 311 -3.59 -4.86 -32.30
N GLN A 312 -3.10 -6.08 -32.60
CA GLN A 312 -1.65 -6.32 -32.71
C GLN A 312 -1.27 -7.25 -33.87
N SER A 313 -0.20 -6.87 -34.58
CA SER A 313 0.54 -7.72 -35.50
C SER A 313 1.31 -8.80 -34.73
N ILE A 314 1.24 -10.03 -35.22
CA ILE A 314 1.85 -11.24 -34.65
C ILE A 314 3.38 -11.13 -34.45
N ASP A 315 4.06 -10.18 -35.11
CA ASP A 315 5.50 -9.94 -34.95
C ASP A 315 5.91 -9.33 -33.58
N GLU A 316 4.98 -8.79 -32.79
CA GLU A 316 5.28 -8.19 -31.46
C GLU A 316 5.23 -9.22 -30.31
N LEU A 317 4.91 -10.49 -30.61
CA LEU A 317 4.78 -11.57 -29.60
C LEU A 317 6.12 -12.14 -29.10
N VAL A 318 7.25 -11.80 -29.74
CA VAL A 318 8.59 -12.14 -29.24
C VAL A 318 9.07 -10.97 -28.39
N VAL A 319 8.56 -10.89 -27.16
CA VAL A 319 9.08 -9.93 -26.17
C VAL A 319 10.42 -10.45 -25.69
N ASP A 320 11.47 -9.76 -26.13
CA ASP A 320 12.85 -9.92 -25.67
C ASP A 320 12.90 -9.75 -24.13
N GLU A 321 13.26 -10.82 -23.41
CA GLU A 321 13.46 -10.80 -21.95
C GLU A 321 14.81 -10.14 -21.56
N GLY A 322 15.57 -9.61 -22.53
CA GLY A 322 16.99 -9.27 -22.37
C GLY A 322 17.35 -7.85 -21.93
N GLU A 323 16.50 -6.83 -22.10
CA GLU A 323 16.89 -5.44 -21.79
C GLU A 323 16.18 -4.91 -20.53
N THR A 324 16.84 -5.06 -19.37
CA THR A 324 16.43 -4.40 -18.13
C THR A 324 16.73 -2.90 -18.24
N SER A 325 15.69 -2.09 -18.43
CA SER A 325 15.76 -0.64 -18.40
C SER A 325 15.88 -0.13 -16.96
N TRP A 326 16.45 1.06 -16.73
CA TRP A 326 16.37 1.70 -15.40
C TRP A 326 14.91 1.99 -14.99
N TRP A 327 14.00 2.03 -15.95
CA TRP A 327 12.55 2.08 -15.77
C TRP A 327 11.94 0.76 -15.25
N ASP A 328 12.67 -0.36 -15.25
CA ASP A 328 12.24 -1.66 -14.69
C ASP A 328 12.47 -1.78 -13.18
N PHE A 329 12.72 -0.66 -12.48
CA PHE A 329 12.75 -0.66 -11.02
C PHE A 329 11.34 -1.00 -10.48
N ASP A 330 11.16 -2.26 -10.12
CA ASP A 330 9.86 -2.86 -9.87
C ASP A 330 9.80 -3.38 -8.42
N VAL A 331 9.41 -2.49 -7.50
CA VAL A 331 9.31 -2.78 -6.06
C VAL A 331 8.40 -3.99 -5.81
N GLU A 332 7.34 -4.12 -6.59
CA GLU A 332 6.36 -5.20 -6.54
C GLU A 332 6.96 -6.58 -6.84
N ASN A 333 8.11 -6.61 -7.52
CA ASN A 333 8.87 -7.83 -7.75
C ASN A 333 9.83 -8.18 -6.61
N PHE A 334 10.06 -7.32 -5.61
CA PHE A 334 11.02 -7.65 -4.56
C PHE A 334 10.52 -8.84 -3.74
N GLY A 335 9.25 -8.84 -3.34
CA GLY A 335 8.65 -9.97 -2.59
C GLY A 335 8.50 -11.26 -3.41
N THR A 336 8.43 -11.16 -4.75
CA THR A 336 8.12 -12.30 -5.62
C THR A 336 9.34 -12.86 -6.36
N LYS A 337 10.39 -12.05 -6.57
CA LYS A 337 11.64 -12.37 -7.28
C LYS A 337 12.89 -12.13 -6.43
N LEU A 338 13.17 -10.90 -6.01
CA LEU A 338 14.47 -10.53 -5.40
C LEU A 338 14.69 -11.13 -4.00
N TRP A 339 13.64 -11.14 -3.18
CA TRP A 339 13.60 -11.60 -1.80
C TRP A 339 12.62 -12.77 -1.63
N ALA A 340 12.37 -13.50 -2.71
CA ALA A 340 11.43 -14.61 -2.74
C ALA A 340 11.82 -15.77 -1.82
N GLU A 341 13.12 -15.94 -1.57
CA GLU A 341 13.70 -17.03 -0.77
C GLU A 341 14.00 -16.62 0.69
N ASP A 342 13.86 -15.34 1.02
CA ASP A 342 14.07 -14.86 2.39
C ASP A 342 13.02 -15.47 3.34
N ASN A 343 13.42 -15.80 4.56
CA ASN A 343 12.45 -16.02 5.63
C ASN A 343 11.77 -14.69 6.02
N ASP A 344 10.61 -14.78 6.65
CA ASP A 344 9.77 -13.60 6.91
C ASP A 344 10.46 -12.54 7.76
N GLY A 345 11.28 -12.94 8.75
CA GLY A 345 12.02 -11.98 9.57
C GLY A 345 13.04 -11.18 8.78
N ILE A 346 13.82 -11.86 7.93
CA ILE A 346 14.80 -11.20 7.04
C ILE A 346 14.08 -10.32 6.01
N PHE A 347 13.02 -10.85 5.40
CA PHE A 347 12.22 -10.14 4.41
C PHE A 347 11.70 -8.81 4.98
N ILE A 348 11.03 -8.85 6.14
CA ILE A 348 10.47 -7.65 6.77
C ILE A 348 11.56 -6.71 7.27
N THR A 349 12.69 -7.23 7.75
CA THR A 349 13.84 -6.38 8.12
C THR A 349 14.38 -5.62 6.91
N LYS A 350 14.52 -6.27 5.74
CA LYS A 350 14.96 -5.61 4.50
C LYS A 350 13.95 -4.55 4.04
N VAL A 351 12.65 -4.85 4.10
CA VAL A 351 11.58 -3.89 3.79
C VAL A 351 11.65 -2.67 4.71
N ALA A 352 11.79 -2.88 6.02
CA ALA A 352 11.88 -1.81 7.00
C ALA A 352 13.13 -0.94 6.80
N LEU A 353 14.30 -1.55 6.55
CA LEU A 353 15.55 -0.82 6.30
C LEU A 353 15.50 -0.01 5.00
N LEU A 354 14.98 -0.61 3.92
CA LEU A 354 14.78 0.11 2.65
C LEU A 354 13.85 1.30 2.86
N SER A 355 12.72 1.07 3.51
CA SER A 355 11.70 2.10 3.70
C SER A 355 12.20 3.22 4.62
N LEU A 356 13.01 2.91 5.64
CA LEU A 356 13.63 3.91 6.51
C LEU A 356 14.69 4.73 5.78
N ALA A 357 15.47 4.11 4.90
CA ALA A 357 16.44 4.81 4.06
C ALA A 357 15.73 5.77 3.09
N VAL A 358 14.66 5.32 2.43
CA VAL A 358 13.84 6.15 1.54
C VAL A 358 13.16 7.27 2.33
N ALA A 359 12.57 6.99 3.50
CA ALA A 359 11.97 8.00 4.37
C ALA A 359 12.96 9.09 4.79
N SER A 360 14.15 8.69 5.21
CA SER A 360 15.21 9.63 5.60
C SER A 360 15.64 10.51 4.42
N GLY A 361 15.78 9.92 3.23
CA GLY A 361 16.12 10.66 2.00
C GLY A 361 15.03 11.64 1.56
N VAL A 362 13.77 11.19 1.50
CA VAL A 362 12.63 12.02 1.10
C VAL A 362 12.38 13.16 2.09
N ARG A 363 12.46 12.88 3.41
CA ARG A 363 12.37 13.90 4.45
C ARG A 363 13.51 14.90 4.35
N GLY A 364 14.75 14.42 4.20
CA GLY A 364 15.91 15.29 4.04
C GLY A 364 15.79 16.20 2.82
N LEU A 365 15.29 15.66 1.70
CA LEU A 365 15.03 16.44 0.49
C LEU A 365 13.91 17.48 0.69
N SER A 366 12.83 17.11 1.38
CA SER A 366 11.74 18.02 1.75
C SER A 366 12.28 19.21 2.57
N LEU A 367 13.09 18.94 3.60
CA LEU A 367 13.71 19.99 4.41
C LEU A 367 14.66 20.85 3.58
N TYR A 368 15.53 20.25 2.77
CA TYR A 368 16.46 20.97 1.92
C TYR A 368 15.76 21.92 0.94
N LEU A 369 14.65 21.47 0.34
CA LEU A 369 13.89 22.25 -0.64
C LEU A 369 12.87 23.21 0.00
N SER A 370 12.55 23.05 1.28
CA SER A 370 11.55 23.87 1.98
C SER A 370 11.74 25.38 1.79
N PRO A 371 12.95 25.97 1.94
CA PRO A 371 13.15 27.41 1.71
C PRO A 371 12.83 27.88 0.29
N TRP A 372 12.92 26.99 -0.70
CA TRP A 372 12.68 27.32 -2.10
C TRP A 372 11.19 27.35 -2.42
N PHE A 373 10.41 26.50 -1.75
CA PHE A 373 8.95 26.40 -1.91
C PHE A 373 8.16 27.17 -0.84
N ASP A 374 8.84 27.93 0.02
CA ASP A 374 8.20 28.77 1.03
C ASP A 374 7.13 29.67 0.38
N PRO A 375 5.88 29.68 0.90
CA PRO A 375 4.77 30.37 0.26
C PRO A 375 4.91 31.89 0.28
N THR A 376 5.73 32.44 1.18
CA THR A 376 5.96 33.88 1.31
C THR A 376 7.16 34.35 0.50
N ASP A 377 8.32 33.73 0.69
CA ASP A 377 9.61 34.23 0.20
C ASP A 377 10.33 33.26 -0.76
N GLY A 378 9.74 32.08 -1.01
CA GLY A 378 10.35 31.02 -1.82
C GLY A 378 10.47 31.37 -3.30
N ALA A 379 11.65 31.13 -3.88
CA ALA A 379 11.91 31.38 -5.31
C ALA A 379 11.08 30.48 -6.25
N LEU A 380 10.60 29.34 -5.77
CA LEU A 380 9.78 28.37 -6.51
C LEU A 380 8.32 28.33 -6.05
N ARG A 381 7.87 29.27 -5.21
CA ARG A 381 6.51 29.29 -4.63
C ARG A 381 5.38 29.19 -5.66
N ASP A 382 5.58 29.80 -6.83
CA ASP A 382 4.58 29.82 -7.91
C ASP A 382 4.48 28.46 -8.65
N TYR A 383 5.49 27.59 -8.48
CA TYR A 383 5.53 26.26 -9.08
C TYR A 383 5.06 25.15 -8.14
N THR A 384 4.81 25.44 -6.85
CA THR A 384 4.46 24.45 -5.83
C THR A 384 3.32 23.54 -6.26
N ASN A 385 2.23 24.09 -6.81
CA ASN A 385 1.09 23.31 -7.29
C ASN A 385 1.43 22.39 -8.46
N ILE A 386 2.23 22.86 -9.42
CA ILE A 386 2.61 22.09 -10.61
C ILE A 386 3.55 20.94 -10.21
N VAL A 387 4.52 21.22 -9.34
CA VAL A 387 5.45 20.20 -8.83
C VAL A 387 4.70 19.17 -8.00
N ALA A 388 3.81 19.59 -7.09
CA ALA A 388 2.98 18.69 -6.31
C ALA A 388 2.09 17.80 -7.19
N PHE A 389 1.47 18.37 -8.22
CA PHE A 389 0.72 17.59 -9.20
C PHE A 389 1.60 16.55 -9.90
N ALA A 390 2.79 16.93 -10.36
CA ALA A 390 3.73 16.01 -11.00
C ALA A 390 4.20 14.89 -10.06
N MET A 391 4.41 15.19 -8.77
CA MET A 391 4.78 14.21 -7.74
C MET A 391 3.70 13.14 -7.52
N VAL A 392 2.43 13.44 -7.77
CA VAL A 392 1.32 12.47 -7.71
C VAL A 392 1.09 11.78 -9.06
N ALA A 393 0.99 12.58 -10.13
CA ALA A 393 0.59 12.09 -11.44
C ALA A 393 1.64 11.17 -12.09
N THR A 394 2.93 11.50 -11.94
CA THR A 394 4.03 10.71 -12.54
C THR A 394 4.07 9.27 -12.00
N PRO A 395 4.20 9.03 -10.67
CA PRO A 395 4.22 7.66 -10.17
C PRO A 395 2.90 6.92 -10.42
N LEU A 396 1.75 7.60 -10.41
CA LEU A 396 0.48 6.98 -10.78
C LEU A 396 0.49 6.50 -12.24
N ALA A 397 0.90 7.36 -13.18
CA ALA A 397 0.96 7.02 -14.61
C ALA A 397 1.92 5.84 -14.86
N LEU A 398 3.11 5.89 -14.27
CA LEU A 398 4.09 4.80 -14.36
C LEU A 398 3.53 3.49 -13.80
N ASN A 399 2.82 3.55 -12.68
CA ASN A 399 2.26 2.36 -12.08
C ASN A 399 1.10 1.80 -12.93
N VAL A 400 0.22 2.66 -13.48
CA VAL A 400 -0.81 2.26 -14.46
C VAL A 400 -0.18 1.56 -15.67
N GLU A 401 0.84 2.17 -16.27
CA GLU A 401 1.52 1.61 -17.44
C GLU A 401 2.14 0.24 -17.14
N LYS A 402 2.79 0.10 -15.98
CA LYS A 402 3.36 -1.16 -15.53
C LYS A 402 2.31 -2.26 -15.37
N TRP A 403 1.17 -1.96 -14.74
CA TRP A 403 0.10 -2.94 -14.57
C TRP A 403 -0.59 -3.27 -15.90
N GLN A 404 -0.74 -2.30 -16.80
CA GLN A 404 -1.23 -2.56 -18.16
C GLN A 404 -0.29 -3.49 -18.94
N ASN A 405 1.03 -3.27 -18.82
CA ASN A 405 2.04 -4.14 -19.42
C ASN A 405 1.95 -5.58 -18.87
N ARG A 406 1.80 -5.74 -17.55
CA ARG A 406 1.61 -7.07 -16.93
C ARG A 406 0.33 -7.75 -17.42
N GLU A 407 -0.78 -7.02 -17.44
CA GLU A 407 -2.07 -7.52 -17.95
C GLU A 407 -1.97 -7.98 -19.41
N ARG A 408 -1.34 -7.17 -20.28
CA ARG A 408 -1.08 -7.53 -21.69
C ARG A 408 -0.30 -8.83 -21.82
N ARG A 409 0.78 -9.00 -21.04
CA ARG A 409 1.60 -10.23 -21.06
C ARG A 409 0.81 -11.46 -20.66
N VAL A 410 -0.06 -11.35 -19.64
CA VAL A 410 -0.92 -12.46 -19.22
C VAL A 410 -1.90 -12.84 -20.32
N LEU A 411 -2.60 -11.87 -20.90
CA LEU A 411 -3.56 -12.13 -21.98
C LEU A 411 -2.88 -12.72 -23.22
N ALA A 412 -1.70 -12.24 -23.59
CA ALA A 412 -0.92 -12.79 -24.70
C ALA A 412 -0.53 -14.26 -24.43
N ARG A 413 -0.09 -14.59 -23.20
CA ARG A 413 0.23 -15.97 -22.80
C ARG A 413 -1.00 -16.87 -22.85
N ASP A 414 -2.15 -16.40 -22.40
CA ASP A 414 -3.41 -17.17 -22.42
C ASP A 414 -3.86 -17.43 -23.87
N ALA A 415 -3.80 -16.41 -24.73
CA ALA A 415 -4.12 -16.53 -26.15
C ALA A 415 -3.20 -17.53 -26.84
N LEU A 416 -1.89 -17.45 -26.59
CA LEU A 416 -0.92 -18.39 -27.14
C LEU A 416 -1.18 -19.83 -26.68
N THR A 417 -1.49 -20.01 -25.39
CA THR A 417 -1.84 -21.32 -24.81
C THR A 417 -3.09 -21.90 -25.46
N ALA A 418 -4.12 -21.07 -25.71
CA ALA A 418 -5.34 -21.49 -26.39
C ALA A 418 -5.09 -21.89 -27.85
N VAL A 419 -4.23 -21.15 -28.57
CA VAL A 419 -3.83 -21.49 -29.93
C VAL A 419 -3.12 -22.85 -29.96
N TYR A 420 -2.14 -23.08 -29.08
CA TYR A 420 -1.45 -24.38 -29.02
C TYR A 420 -2.40 -25.54 -28.65
N ALA A 421 -3.33 -25.33 -27.72
CA ALA A 421 -4.32 -26.34 -27.36
C ALA A 421 -5.24 -26.70 -28.55
N SER A 422 -5.62 -25.72 -29.37
CA SER A 422 -6.44 -25.98 -30.58
C SER A 422 -5.68 -26.75 -31.67
N VAL A 423 -4.37 -26.55 -31.79
CA VAL A 423 -3.53 -27.28 -32.76
C VAL A 423 -3.33 -28.74 -32.32
N ASP A 424 -3.20 -29.01 -31.02
CA ASP A 424 -3.12 -30.37 -30.48
C ASP A 424 -4.44 -31.15 -30.64
N ASP A 425 -5.60 -30.48 -30.52
CA ASP A 425 -6.91 -31.09 -30.77
C ASP A 425 -7.11 -31.44 -32.28
N ASP A 426 -6.70 -30.55 -33.19
CA ASP A 426 -6.77 -30.83 -34.64
C ASP A 426 -5.80 -31.95 -35.08
N THR A 427 -4.60 -32.02 -34.50
CA THR A 427 -3.65 -33.11 -34.80
C THR A 427 -4.07 -34.45 -34.20
N THR A 428 -4.76 -34.47 -33.05
CA THR A 428 -5.34 -35.70 -32.51
C THR A 428 -6.59 -36.16 -33.29
N LEU A 429 -7.41 -35.24 -33.81
CA LEU A 429 -8.53 -35.59 -34.70
C LEU A 429 -8.04 -36.21 -36.02
N VAL A 430 -7.01 -35.64 -36.66
CA VAL A 430 -6.42 -36.18 -37.89
C VAL A 430 -5.77 -37.55 -37.65
N ALA A 431 -5.08 -37.75 -36.52
CA ALA A 431 -4.48 -39.04 -36.19
C ALA A 431 -5.52 -40.15 -35.89
N VAL A 432 -6.70 -39.80 -35.40
CA VAL A 432 -7.81 -40.76 -35.18
C VAL A 432 -8.48 -41.15 -36.49
N GLU A 433 -8.60 -40.23 -37.46
CA GLU A 433 -9.15 -40.54 -38.80
C GLU A 433 -8.20 -41.44 -39.61
N ASP A 434 -6.88 -41.19 -39.58
CA ASP A 434 -5.89 -42.02 -40.28
C ASP A 434 -5.74 -43.44 -39.67
N SER A 435 -6.19 -43.67 -38.43
CA SER A 435 -6.20 -45.01 -37.82
C SER A 435 -7.44 -45.85 -38.17
N LYS A 436 -8.42 -45.25 -38.86
CA LYS A 436 -9.69 -45.89 -39.27
C LYS A 436 -9.79 -46.14 -40.78
N ALA A 437 -8.78 -45.77 -41.56
CA ALA A 437 -8.59 -46.16 -42.96
C ALA A 437 -7.59 -47.33 -43.03
#